data_AF-A0A4U6TD42-F1
#
_entry.id   AF-A0A4U6TD42-F1
#
_cell.length_a   1.000
_cell.length_b   1.000
_cell.length_c   1.000
_cell.angle_alpha   90.00
_cell.angle_beta   90.00
_cell.angle_gamma   90.00
#
_symmetry.space_group_name_H-M   'P 1'
#
loop_
_entity.id
_entity.type
_entity.pdbx_description
1 polymer ?
#
loop_
_entity_poly.entity_id
_entity_poly.type
_entity_poly.pdbx_seq_one_letter_code
_entity_poly.pdbx_strand_id
1 'polypeptide(L)'
;MRPPVSRAAFASVLLGRRAVGASLVAARCASSAASPAAAVTAYDHASFVKEIAATDPPEHLNSLLNVLQARGEKIVSPGAKRGLIPVVVPLSESPAGNLTSLLRWPTAPTGMEMPVVEVGKHGLWLLAKNVKQYIHRILVEADINADTGDDVWDAVGEAGENLYTKGDFKESQLADLDVYLLKKVGLFPDVIERKTLRHLEKGDNVSALITGEFYSRDQFPGFGRPFVFNAEILKRVGRTSEAKDSARVALKSPWWTLGCSYEEAAELAGWEDEQIEFIREKVTEEGKREDLKKGKAPEQVVLDEAAFLMDLACVDGNWDDVVDRIAECYREAGLDDVAKFIAYRE
;
A
#
# COMPACT_ATOMS: atom_id res chain seq x y z
N MET A 1 8.94 36.68 16.00
CA MET A 1 7.53 37.03 16.27
C MET A 1 6.89 37.64 15.03
N ARG A 2 6.08 36.83 14.34
CA ARG A 2 5.08 37.22 13.33
C ARG A 2 3.90 36.24 13.49
N PRO A 3 2.65 36.68 13.27
CA PRO A 3 1.46 36.08 13.87
C PRO A 3 0.86 34.91 13.05
N PRO A 4 -0.03 34.11 13.65
CA PRO A 4 -0.67 32.98 12.99
C PRO A 4 -1.88 33.43 12.14
N VAL A 5 -2.02 32.87 10.95
CA VAL A 5 -3.20 33.07 10.10
C VAL A 5 -4.17 31.93 10.37
N SER A 6 -5.20 32.24 11.17
CA SER A 6 -6.41 31.45 11.32
C SER A 6 -7.36 31.74 10.16
N ARG A 7 -7.97 30.71 9.57
CA ARG A 7 -9.16 30.85 8.71
C ARG A 7 -10.18 29.78 9.06
N ALA A 8 -11.23 30.24 9.74
CA ALA A 8 -12.48 29.54 9.93
C ALA A 8 -13.47 29.84 8.80
N ALA A 9 -14.41 28.91 8.63
CA ALA A 9 -15.80 29.08 8.20
C ALA A 9 -16.08 29.57 6.77
N PHE A 10 -16.62 28.68 5.94
CA PHE A 10 -17.52 29.05 4.86
C PHE A 10 -18.93 28.56 5.17
N ALA A 11 -19.85 29.52 5.19
CA ALA A 11 -21.27 29.35 5.43
C ALA A 11 -22.03 28.95 4.16
N SER A 12 -23.11 28.22 4.40
CA SER A 12 -24.15 27.84 3.46
C SER A 12 -24.79 29.03 2.73
N VAL A 13 -25.05 28.86 1.42
CA VAL A 13 -26.12 29.56 0.71
C VAL A 13 -26.78 28.57 -0.26
N LEU A 14 -28.01 28.16 0.03
CA LEU A 14 -28.94 27.54 -0.90
C LEU A 14 -30.28 28.25 -0.70
N LEU A 15 -30.89 28.77 -1.77
CA LEU A 15 -32.34 28.78 -2.01
C LEU A 15 -32.73 29.47 -3.34
N GLY A 16 -33.58 28.78 -4.10
CA GLY A 16 -34.54 29.33 -5.09
C GLY A 16 -34.07 29.28 -6.55
N ARG A 17 -34.86 28.89 -7.55
CA ARG A 17 -36.29 28.53 -7.64
C ARG A 17 -36.54 27.83 -9.00
N ARG A 18 -37.56 26.97 -9.04
CA ARG A 18 -38.11 26.25 -10.22
C ARG A 18 -38.57 27.17 -11.37
N ALA A 19 -38.48 26.67 -12.60
CA ALA A 19 -39.49 26.92 -13.64
C ALA A 19 -39.69 25.68 -14.52
N VAL A 20 -40.97 25.38 -14.77
CA VAL A 20 -41.52 24.28 -15.57
C VAL A 20 -41.77 24.80 -16.99
N GLY A 21 -41.50 23.99 -18.01
CA GLY A 21 -41.91 24.28 -19.38
C GLY A 21 -41.74 23.05 -20.27
N ALA A 22 -42.86 22.38 -20.60
CA ALA A 22 -42.93 21.29 -21.56
C ALA A 22 -43.08 21.84 -23.00
N SER A 23 -42.51 21.17 -23.99
CA SER A 23 -43.25 20.80 -25.22
C SER A 23 -42.53 19.77 -26.10
N LEU A 24 -43.36 19.06 -26.85
CA LEU A 24 -43.19 17.84 -27.64
C LEU A 24 -42.43 17.97 -28.98
N VAL A 25 -42.15 16.77 -29.54
CA VAL A 25 -42.04 16.37 -30.96
C VAL A 25 -40.63 16.35 -31.58
N ALA A 26 -40.09 15.14 -31.80
CA ALA A 26 -39.97 14.53 -33.14
C ALA A 26 -39.13 13.25 -33.10
N ALA A 27 -39.75 12.13 -33.47
CA ALA A 27 -39.08 10.89 -33.80
C ALA A 27 -38.32 11.04 -35.13
N ARG A 28 -37.05 10.61 -35.16
CA ARG A 28 -36.39 10.17 -36.39
C ARG A 28 -35.37 9.08 -36.05
N CYS A 29 -35.65 7.88 -36.56
CA CYS A 29 -34.76 6.74 -36.57
C CYS A 29 -33.51 7.08 -37.38
N ALA A 30 -32.33 6.83 -36.81
CA ALA A 30 -31.10 6.63 -37.55
C ALA A 30 -30.38 5.43 -36.92
N SER A 31 -30.41 4.32 -37.64
CA SER A 31 -29.69 3.10 -37.32
C SER A 31 -28.18 3.36 -37.46
N SER A 32 -27.48 3.56 -36.35
CA SER A 32 -26.02 3.48 -36.31
C SER A 32 -25.64 2.11 -35.76
N ALA A 33 -25.02 1.28 -36.61
CA ALA A 33 -24.39 0.05 -36.21
C ALA A 33 -23.37 0.35 -35.09
N ALA A 34 -23.65 -0.13 -33.88
CA ALA A 34 -22.70 -0.10 -32.79
C ALA A 34 -21.64 -1.17 -33.07
N SER A 35 -20.39 -0.74 -33.27
CA SER A 35 -19.22 -1.60 -33.10
C SER A 35 -19.30 -2.26 -31.72
N PRO A 36 -18.88 -3.52 -31.55
CA PRO A 36 -18.81 -4.11 -30.23
C PRO A 36 -17.70 -3.38 -29.48
N ALA A 37 -18.06 -2.39 -28.66
CA ALA A 37 -17.23 -2.05 -27.52
C ALA A 37 -17.07 -3.35 -26.74
N ALA A 38 -15.82 -3.83 -26.62
CA ALA A 38 -15.52 -4.95 -25.76
C ALA A 38 -16.17 -4.63 -24.41
N ALA A 39 -17.16 -5.43 -24.02
CA ALA A 39 -17.78 -5.28 -22.71
C ALA A 39 -16.64 -5.51 -21.72
N VAL A 40 -16.22 -4.45 -21.03
CA VAL A 40 -15.29 -4.54 -19.92
C VAL A 40 -15.97 -5.43 -18.90
N THR A 41 -15.46 -6.64 -18.73
CA THR A 41 -15.96 -7.57 -17.72
C THR A 41 -15.63 -6.96 -16.38
N ALA A 42 -16.62 -6.36 -15.71
CA ALA A 42 -16.44 -5.90 -14.34
C ALA A 42 -16.25 -7.12 -13.45
N TYR A 43 -15.03 -7.34 -12.98
CA TYR A 43 -14.73 -8.39 -12.01
C TYR A 43 -15.08 -7.90 -10.61
N ASP A 44 -15.70 -8.76 -9.79
CA ASP A 44 -15.61 -8.57 -8.35
C ASP A 44 -14.17 -8.84 -7.88
N HIS A 45 -13.83 -8.40 -6.67
CA HIS A 45 -12.48 -8.48 -6.14
C HIS A 45 -11.98 -9.93 -5.99
N ALA A 46 -12.84 -10.86 -5.59
CA ALA A 46 -12.43 -12.25 -5.38
C ALA A 46 -12.15 -12.95 -6.72
N SER A 47 -13.04 -12.78 -7.70
CA SER A 47 -12.81 -13.28 -9.06
C SER A 47 -11.60 -12.63 -9.71
N PHE A 48 -11.37 -11.32 -9.52
CA PHE A 48 -10.18 -10.65 -10.05
C PHE A 48 -8.89 -11.23 -9.47
N VAL A 49 -8.82 -11.40 -8.14
CA VAL A 49 -7.64 -11.97 -7.49
C VAL A 49 -7.37 -13.39 -8.00
N LYS A 50 -8.41 -14.20 -8.18
CA LYS A 50 -8.30 -15.57 -8.66
C LYS A 50 -7.90 -15.66 -10.14
N GLU A 51 -8.56 -14.90 -11.02
CA GLU A 51 -8.49 -15.09 -12.47
C GLU A 51 -7.47 -14.18 -13.17
N ILE A 52 -7.19 -13.01 -12.58
CA ILE A 52 -6.27 -12.01 -13.12
C ILE A 52 -4.99 -11.97 -12.30
N ALA A 53 -5.07 -11.84 -10.97
CA ALA A 53 -3.88 -11.81 -10.11
C ALA A 53 -3.22 -13.20 -9.93
N ALA A 54 -3.95 -14.25 -10.35
CA ALA A 54 -3.53 -15.65 -10.37
C ALA A 54 -3.03 -16.14 -9.01
N THR A 55 -3.77 -15.80 -7.96
CA THR A 55 -3.51 -16.24 -6.58
C THR A 55 -4.82 -16.53 -5.88
N ASP A 56 -4.76 -17.22 -4.75
CA ASP A 56 -5.93 -17.46 -3.92
C ASP A 56 -6.45 -16.14 -3.32
N PRO A 57 -7.75 -15.83 -3.47
CA PRO A 57 -8.37 -14.71 -2.79
C PRO A 57 -8.21 -14.82 -1.27
N PRO A 58 -7.76 -13.76 -0.56
CA PRO A 58 -7.65 -13.78 0.88
C PRO A 58 -8.96 -14.16 1.57
N GLU A 59 -8.86 -14.91 2.66
CA GLU A 59 -10.00 -15.18 3.53
C GLU A 59 -10.59 -13.85 4.03
N HIS A 60 -11.93 -13.78 4.08
CA HIS A 60 -12.69 -12.61 4.52
C HIS A 60 -12.53 -11.34 3.64
N LEU A 61 -12.04 -11.45 2.40
CA LEU A 61 -11.92 -10.30 1.49
C LEU A 61 -13.25 -9.53 1.33
N ASN A 62 -14.37 -10.23 1.15
CA ASN A 62 -15.68 -9.59 1.04
C ASN A 62 -16.11 -8.91 2.35
N SER A 63 -15.81 -9.51 3.50
CA SER A 63 -16.06 -8.87 4.81
C SER A 63 -15.23 -7.59 4.97
N LEU A 64 -13.97 -7.59 4.51
CA LEU A 64 -13.15 -6.38 4.52
C LEU A 64 -13.77 -5.28 3.65
N LEU A 65 -14.21 -5.60 2.43
CA LEU A 65 -14.86 -4.62 1.54
C LEU A 65 -16.11 -4.02 2.19
N ASN A 66 -16.96 -4.85 2.81
CA ASN A 66 -18.15 -4.36 3.52
C ASN A 66 -17.76 -3.43 4.68
N VAL A 67 -16.74 -3.82 5.47
CA VAL A 67 -16.24 -3.01 6.59
C VAL A 67 -15.69 -1.67 6.12
N LEU A 68 -14.92 -1.64 5.03
CA LEU A 68 -14.40 -0.40 4.44
C LEU A 68 -15.54 0.50 3.96
N GLN A 69 -16.56 -0.08 3.32
CA GLN A 69 -17.75 0.66 2.91
C GLN A 69 -18.54 1.21 4.11
N ALA A 70 -18.71 0.44 5.18
CA ALA A 70 -19.36 0.89 6.42
C ALA A 70 -18.62 2.03 7.11
N ARG A 71 -17.29 2.11 6.94
CA ARG A 71 -16.45 3.25 7.37
C ARG A 71 -16.59 4.48 6.47
N GLY A 72 -17.47 4.44 5.47
CA GLY A 72 -17.71 5.53 4.53
C GLY A 72 -16.70 5.61 3.39
N GLU A 73 -15.88 4.57 3.19
CA GLU A 73 -14.95 4.49 2.07
C GLU A 73 -15.67 4.09 0.78
N LYS A 74 -15.18 4.60 -0.35
CA LYS A 74 -15.72 4.26 -1.67
C LYS A 74 -14.99 3.02 -2.19
N ILE A 75 -15.74 1.96 -2.48
CA ILE A 75 -15.16 0.76 -3.13
C ILE A 75 -14.65 1.12 -4.53
N VAL A 76 -13.43 0.68 -4.83
CA VAL A 76 -12.74 0.91 -6.11
C VAL A 76 -12.73 -0.41 -6.89
N SER A 77 -12.80 -0.35 -8.22
CA SER A 77 -12.67 -1.55 -9.04
C SER A 77 -11.29 -2.20 -8.84
N PRO A 78 -11.18 -3.53 -8.72
CA PRO A 78 -9.89 -4.21 -8.62
C PRO A 78 -9.04 -4.05 -9.90
N GLY A 79 -9.67 -3.68 -11.02
CA GLY A 79 -9.03 -3.41 -12.30
C GLY A 79 -8.57 -1.96 -12.50
N ALA A 80 -8.96 -1.03 -11.62
CA ALA A 80 -8.64 0.40 -11.72
C ALA A 80 -7.18 0.71 -11.33
N LYS A 81 -6.24 0.12 -12.06
CA LYS A 81 -4.79 0.14 -11.76
C LYS A 81 -4.02 1.30 -12.38
N ARG A 82 -4.68 2.15 -13.18
CA ARG A 82 -4.02 3.26 -13.90
C ARG A 82 -3.42 4.27 -12.92
N GLY A 83 -2.17 4.64 -13.17
CA GLY A 83 -1.40 5.56 -12.33
C GLY A 83 -1.00 4.98 -10.98
N LEU A 84 -1.26 3.69 -10.72
CA LEU A 84 -0.89 3.01 -9.48
C LEU A 84 0.34 2.14 -9.72
N ILE A 85 1.03 1.82 -8.63
CA ILE A 85 2.08 0.81 -8.65
C ILE A 85 1.53 -0.51 -9.23
N PRO A 86 2.20 -1.17 -10.20
CA PRO A 86 1.58 -2.25 -10.99
C PRO A 86 1.23 -3.53 -10.22
N VAL A 87 1.68 -3.66 -8.97
CA VAL A 87 1.61 -4.90 -8.17
C VAL A 87 0.48 -4.90 -7.14
N VAL A 88 -0.48 -3.98 -7.23
CA VAL A 88 -1.60 -3.87 -6.29
C VAL A 88 -2.95 -4.23 -6.89
N VAL A 89 -3.88 -4.62 -6.03
CA VAL A 89 -5.31 -4.75 -6.31
C VAL A 89 -6.05 -3.70 -5.47
N PRO A 90 -6.57 -2.62 -6.07
CA PRO A 90 -7.35 -1.61 -5.35
C PRO A 90 -8.55 -2.21 -4.62
N LEU A 91 -8.87 -1.68 -3.43
CA LEU A 91 -10.04 -2.09 -2.64
C LEU A 91 -11.00 -0.91 -2.42
N SER A 92 -10.49 0.16 -1.80
CA SER A 92 -11.30 1.31 -1.41
C SER A 92 -10.48 2.60 -1.35
N GLU A 93 -11.18 3.71 -1.52
CA GLU A 93 -10.64 5.06 -1.33
C GLU A 93 -11.34 5.72 -0.15
N SER A 94 -10.55 6.19 0.82
CA SER A 94 -11.08 6.90 1.98
C SER A 94 -11.57 8.31 1.59
N PRO A 95 -12.40 8.97 2.42
CA PRO A 95 -12.77 10.37 2.18
C PRO A 95 -11.60 11.35 2.11
N ALA A 96 -10.44 10.98 2.66
CA ALA A 96 -9.20 11.76 2.58
C ALA A 96 -8.43 11.54 1.26
N GLY A 97 -8.88 10.60 0.41
CA GLY A 97 -8.22 10.22 -0.83
C GLY A 97 -7.14 9.15 -0.68
N ASN A 98 -7.06 8.48 0.48
CA ASN A 98 -6.10 7.40 0.68
C ASN A 98 -6.63 6.11 0.05
N LEU A 99 -5.80 5.45 -0.75
CA LEU A 99 -6.19 4.23 -1.45
C LEU A 99 -5.70 2.99 -0.69
N THR A 100 -6.65 2.24 -0.11
CA THR A 100 -6.39 0.92 0.49
C THR A 100 -6.38 -0.13 -0.62
N SER A 101 -5.40 -1.02 -0.62
CA SER A 101 -5.20 -2.05 -1.64
C SER A 101 -4.64 -3.34 -1.05
N LEU A 102 -4.76 -4.45 -1.78
CA LEU A 102 -3.95 -5.64 -1.54
C LEU A 102 -2.65 -5.59 -2.32
N LEU A 103 -1.55 -6.01 -1.72
CA LEU A 103 -0.27 -6.18 -2.39
C LEU A 103 -0.12 -7.62 -2.91
N ARG A 104 0.00 -7.76 -4.23
CA ARG A 104 0.33 -9.01 -4.91
C ARG A 104 1.83 -9.02 -5.17
N TRP A 105 2.61 -9.56 -4.23
CA TRP A 105 4.07 -9.61 -4.38
C TRP A 105 4.44 -10.39 -5.67
N PRO A 106 5.32 -9.85 -6.55
CA PRO A 106 5.58 -10.47 -7.85
C PRO A 106 6.09 -11.92 -7.78
N THR A 107 6.98 -12.18 -6.83
CA THR A 107 7.64 -13.47 -6.59
C THR A 107 7.40 -13.93 -5.15
N ALA A 108 6.14 -13.84 -4.69
CA ALA A 108 5.75 -14.19 -3.34
C ALA A 108 6.20 -15.63 -2.97
N PRO A 109 6.85 -15.85 -1.82
CA PRO A 109 7.11 -17.20 -1.33
C PRO A 109 5.81 -17.98 -1.10
N THR A 110 5.86 -19.30 -1.24
CA THR A 110 4.71 -20.17 -0.96
C THR A 110 4.17 -19.93 0.46
N GLY A 111 2.87 -19.68 0.56
CA GLY A 111 2.19 -19.42 1.82
C GLY A 111 2.26 -17.97 2.32
N MET A 112 2.90 -17.06 1.58
CA MET A 112 2.77 -15.62 1.86
C MET A 112 1.37 -15.13 1.50
N GLU A 113 0.61 -14.68 2.49
CA GLU A 113 -0.68 -14.01 2.28
C GLU A 113 -0.50 -12.62 1.68
N MET A 114 -1.52 -12.12 0.97
CA MET A 114 -1.51 -10.77 0.40
C MET A 114 -1.63 -9.71 1.52
N PRO A 115 -0.62 -8.84 1.71
CA PRO A 115 -0.69 -7.78 2.69
C PRO A 115 -1.70 -6.70 2.30
N VAL A 116 -2.26 -6.02 3.30
CA VAL A 116 -3.07 -4.82 3.09
C VAL A 116 -2.15 -3.61 3.17
N VAL A 117 -2.21 -2.76 2.15
CA VAL A 117 -1.33 -1.59 1.99
C VAL A 117 -2.14 -0.34 1.67
N GLU A 118 -1.57 0.81 2.00
CA GLU A 118 -1.99 2.11 1.46
C GLU A 118 -1.07 2.48 0.29
N VAL A 119 -1.65 2.90 -0.82
CA VAL A 119 -0.91 3.30 -2.02
C VAL A 119 -0.67 4.80 -2.01
N GLY A 120 0.60 5.19 -2.04
CA GLY A 120 1.04 6.57 -2.21
C GLY A 120 1.67 6.80 -3.59
N LYS A 121 1.96 8.08 -3.88
CA LYS A 121 2.61 8.47 -5.14
C LYS A 121 3.97 7.78 -5.35
N HIS A 122 4.76 7.72 -4.27
CA HIS A 122 6.13 7.20 -4.27
C HIS A 122 6.22 5.82 -3.59
N GLY A 123 5.19 4.97 -3.72
CA GLY A 123 5.23 3.60 -3.20
C GLY A 123 4.13 3.29 -2.20
N LEU A 124 4.42 2.38 -1.27
CA LEU A 124 3.44 1.71 -0.43
C LEU A 124 3.72 1.88 1.06
N TRP A 125 2.64 1.92 1.84
CA TRP A 125 2.66 1.78 3.28
C TRP A 125 1.98 0.49 3.70
N LEU A 126 2.69 -0.34 4.46
CA LEU A 126 2.11 -1.58 4.97
C LEU A 126 1.14 -1.29 6.13
N LEU A 127 -0.14 -1.63 5.94
CA LEU A 127 -1.19 -1.46 6.93
C LEU A 127 -1.36 -2.71 7.80
N ALA A 128 -1.29 -3.90 7.21
CA ALA A 128 -1.36 -5.19 7.90
C ALA A 128 -0.77 -6.32 7.06
N LYS A 129 -0.33 -7.41 7.70
CA LYS A 129 0.26 -8.55 6.98
C LYS A 129 -0.74 -9.34 6.15
N ASN A 130 -2.02 -9.27 6.50
CA ASN A 130 -3.12 -9.94 5.80
C ASN A 130 -4.46 -9.27 6.13
N VAL A 131 -5.50 -9.67 5.40
CA VAL A 131 -6.89 -9.17 5.56
C VAL A 131 -7.42 -9.40 6.97
N LYS A 132 -7.22 -10.60 7.51
CA LYS A 132 -7.67 -10.99 8.86
C LYS A 132 -7.15 -10.04 9.94
N GLN A 133 -5.86 -9.76 9.92
CA GLN A 133 -5.20 -8.88 10.88
C GLN A 133 -5.73 -7.44 10.76
N TYR A 134 -6.01 -6.98 9.52
CA TYR A 134 -6.56 -5.64 9.28
C TYR A 134 -7.99 -5.49 9.77
N ILE A 135 -8.86 -6.47 9.49
CA ILE A 135 -10.25 -6.49 10.01
C ILE A 135 -10.22 -6.48 11.54
N HIS A 136 -9.44 -7.36 12.18
CA HIS A 136 -9.37 -7.43 13.64
C HIS A 136 -8.94 -6.08 14.23
N ARG A 137 -7.95 -5.40 13.65
CA ARG A 137 -7.57 -4.04 14.07
C ARG A 137 -8.75 -3.06 13.96
N ILE A 138 -9.46 -3.03 12.85
CA ILE A 138 -10.61 -2.14 12.65
C ILE A 138 -11.68 -2.38 13.71
N LEU A 139 -11.98 -3.65 14.02
CA LEU A 139 -12.96 -4.03 15.03
C LEU A 139 -12.57 -3.54 16.43
N VAL A 140 -11.30 -3.71 16.82
CA VAL A 140 -10.80 -3.22 18.12
C VAL A 140 -10.87 -1.69 18.18
N GLU A 141 -10.47 -1.00 17.12
CA GLU A 141 -10.52 0.46 17.02
C GLU A 141 -11.98 0.97 17.09
N ALA A 142 -12.92 0.27 16.45
CA ALA A 142 -14.35 0.59 16.51
C ALA A 142 -14.95 0.33 17.90
N ASP A 143 -14.49 -0.69 18.64
CA ASP A 143 -14.95 -0.98 20.00
C ASP A 143 -14.56 0.12 21.00
N ILE A 144 -13.41 0.76 20.78
CA ILE A 144 -12.93 1.88 21.61
C ILE A 144 -13.63 3.19 21.23
N ASN A 145 -13.94 3.38 19.95
CA ASN A 145 -14.53 4.60 19.43
C ASN A 145 -16.06 4.50 19.35
N ALA A 146 -16.74 5.10 20.33
CA ALA A 146 -18.21 5.07 20.45
C ALA A 146 -18.98 5.65 19.25
N ASP A 147 -18.32 6.43 18.37
CA ASP A 147 -18.92 7.10 17.22
C ASP A 147 -18.90 6.26 15.92
N THR A 148 -18.09 5.19 15.85
CA THR A 148 -18.03 4.25 14.71
C THR A 148 -18.91 3.02 14.96
N GLY A 149 -20.17 3.29 15.29
CA GLY A 149 -21.17 2.38 15.83
C GLY A 149 -21.50 1.14 14.98
N ASP A 150 -22.46 0.36 15.46
CA ASP A 150 -22.88 -0.99 15.07
C ASP A 150 -22.78 -1.38 13.57
N ASP A 151 -22.87 -0.43 12.64
CA ASP A 151 -22.67 -0.61 11.19
C ASP A 151 -21.38 -1.39 10.83
N VAL A 152 -20.25 -1.14 11.50
CA VAL A 152 -18.99 -1.88 11.22
C VAL A 152 -19.09 -3.35 11.65
N TRP A 153 -19.79 -3.61 12.75
CA TRP A 153 -20.00 -4.97 13.28
C TRP A 153 -21.00 -5.74 12.42
N ASP A 154 -22.05 -5.08 11.96
CA ASP A 154 -23.02 -5.67 11.03
C ASP A 154 -22.36 -5.97 9.68
N ALA A 155 -21.47 -5.10 9.21
CA ALA A 155 -20.79 -5.24 7.93
C ALA A 155 -19.78 -6.40 7.88
N VAL A 156 -19.07 -6.66 8.98
CA VAL A 156 -18.09 -7.76 9.02
C VAL A 156 -18.79 -9.13 9.01
N GLY A 157 -20.01 -9.22 9.56
CA GLY A 157 -20.83 -10.43 9.63
C GLY A 157 -20.20 -11.53 10.48
N GLU A 158 -20.57 -12.79 10.22
CA GLU A 158 -20.08 -13.98 10.97
C GLU A 158 -18.55 -14.12 10.95
N ALA A 159 -17.88 -13.56 9.92
CA ALA A 159 -16.42 -13.51 9.88
C ALA A 159 -15.84 -12.73 11.08
N GLY A 160 -16.50 -11.66 11.51
CA GLY A 160 -16.04 -10.81 12.60
C GLY A 160 -16.17 -11.45 13.99
N GLU A 161 -17.22 -12.26 14.20
CA GLU A 161 -17.47 -12.93 15.48
C GLU A 161 -16.31 -13.85 15.89
N ASN A 162 -15.66 -14.47 14.89
CA ASN A 162 -14.51 -15.35 15.11
C ASN A 162 -13.19 -14.59 15.26
N LEU A 163 -13.15 -13.29 14.89
CA LEU A 163 -11.94 -12.47 14.92
C LEU A 163 -11.82 -11.66 16.20
N TYR A 164 -12.92 -11.10 16.70
CA TYR A 164 -12.92 -10.26 17.89
C TYR A 164 -14.29 -10.26 18.57
N THR A 165 -14.30 -10.28 19.90
CA THR A 165 -15.51 -10.14 20.71
C THR A 165 -15.65 -8.71 21.22
N LYS A 166 -16.78 -8.05 20.91
CA LYS A 166 -17.08 -6.69 21.38
C LYS A 166 -16.93 -6.58 22.90
N GLY A 167 -16.14 -5.61 23.37
CA GLY A 167 -15.78 -5.44 24.77
C GLY A 167 -14.46 -6.11 25.20
N ASP A 168 -13.86 -7.00 24.39
CA ASP A 168 -12.64 -7.75 24.77
C ASP A 168 -11.47 -6.83 25.10
N PHE A 169 -11.32 -5.69 24.42
CA PHE A 169 -10.31 -4.68 24.77
C PHE A 169 -10.42 -4.26 26.24
N LYS A 170 -11.62 -3.90 26.68
CA LYS A 170 -11.89 -3.47 28.07
C LYS A 170 -11.68 -4.62 29.06
N GLU A 171 -12.11 -5.83 28.70
CA GLU A 171 -11.95 -7.03 29.54
C GLU A 171 -10.50 -7.48 29.66
N SER A 172 -9.67 -7.23 28.64
CA SER A 172 -8.25 -7.60 28.63
C SER A 172 -7.42 -6.88 29.70
N GLN A 173 -7.90 -5.76 30.23
CA GLN A 173 -7.20 -4.88 31.17
C GLN A 173 -5.82 -4.42 30.70
N LEU A 174 -5.56 -4.46 29.38
CA LEU A 174 -4.32 -3.96 28.80
C LEU A 174 -4.29 -2.42 28.87
N ALA A 175 -3.08 -1.88 29.03
CA ALA A 175 -2.90 -0.47 29.38
C ALA A 175 -3.38 0.50 28.28
N ASP A 176 -3.24 0.11 27.01
CA ASP A 176 -3.63 0.92 25.86
C ASP A 176 -3.86 0.05 24.61
N LEU A 177 -4.45 0.66 23.58
CA LEU A 177 -4.74 0.03 22.28
C LEU A 177 -3.50 -0.56 21.62
N ASP A 178 -2.36 0.14 21.64
CA ASP A 178 -1.15 -0.33 20.96
C ASP A 178 -0.62 -1.62 21.63
N VAL A 179 -0.68 -1.68 22.96
CA VAL A 179 -0.34 -2.90 23.71
C VAL A 179 -1.31 -4.04 23.38
N TYR A 180 -2.60 -3.75 23.22
CA TYR A 180 -3.58 -4.75 22.81
C TYR A 180 -3.28 -5.28 21.41
N LEU A 181 -3.13 -4.39 20.41
CA LEU A 181 -2.86 -4.77 19.03
C LEU A 181 -1.62 -5.67 18.93
N LEU A 182 -0.50 -5.27 19.55
CA LEU A 182 0.75 -6.04 19.50
C LEU A 182 0.67 -7.41 20.19
N LYS A 183 -0.17 -7.56 21.22
CA LYS A 183 -0.28 -8.81 21.99
C LYS A 183 -1.36 -9.77 21.50
N LYS A 184 -2.47 -9.24 21.01
CA LYS A 184 -3.69 -10.00 20.71
C LYS A 184 -3.98 -10.13 19.22
N VAL A 185 -3.50 -9.17 18.42
CA VAL A 185 -3.81 -9.11 16.99
C VAL A 185 -2.60 -9.46 16.14
N GLY A 186 -1.50 -8.72 16.31
CA GLY A 186 -0.26 -8.93 15.56
C GLY A 186 0.59 -7.66 15.48
N LEU A 187 1.66 -7.75 14.71
CA LEU A 187 2.59 -6.63 14.51
C LEU A 187 2.09 -5.70 13.42
N PHE A 188 2.08 -4.40 13.70
CA PHE A 188 1.73 -3.35 12.75
C PHE A 188 2.86 -2.31 12.69
N PRO A 189 3.32 -1.93 11.49
CA PRO A 189 4.34 -0.90 11.30
C PRO A 189 4.11 0.36 12.14
N ASP A 190 2.96 1.00 11.95
CA ASP A 190 2.62 2.28 12.59
C ASP A 190 2.50 2.17 14.12
N VAL A 191 2.04 1.03 14.65
CA VAL A 191 1.96 0.78 16.09
C VAL A 191 3.37 0.69 16.71
N ILE A 192 4.30 0.01 16.04
CA ILE A 192 5.70 -0.10 16.49
C ILE A 192 6.39 1.26 16.41
N GLU A 193 6.17 2.01 15.32
CA GLU A 193 6.69 3.36 15.16
C GLU A 193 6.17 4.31 16.25
N ARG A 194 4.84 4.36 16.47
CA ARG A 194 4.23 5.15 17.56
C ARG A 194 4.81 4.79 18.92
N LYS A 195 4.96 3.50 19.22
CA LYS A 195 5.52 3.05 20.49
C LYS A 195 6.97 3.51 20.66
N THR A 196 7.77 3.43 19.60
CA THR A 196 9.16 3.91 19.58
C THR A 196 9.24 5.42 19.84
N LEU A 197 8.40 6.21 19.15
CA LEU A 197 8.34 7.66 19.34
C LEU A 197 7.91 8.04 20.77
N ARG A 198 6.94 7.33 21.37
CA ARG A 198 6.56 7.56 22.77
C ARG A 198 7.69 7.28 23.76
N HIS A 199 8.57 6.32 23.49
CA HIS A 199 9.77 6.09 24.30
C HIS A 199 10.72 7.30 24.21
N LEU A 200 10.96 7.84 23.00
CA LEU A 200 11.75 9.05 22.81
C LEU A 200 11.15 10.28 23.52
N GLU A 201 9.84 10.49 23.41
CA GLU A 201 9.13 11.61 24.07
C GLU A 201 9.30 11.58 25.60
N LYS A 202 9.44 10.38 26.19
CA LYS A 202 9.69 10.19 27.62
C LYS A 202 11.18 10.29 28.00
N GLY A 203 12.06 10.53 27.03
CA GLY A 203 13.52 10.51 27.23
C GLY A 203 14.11 9.11 27.41
N ASP A 204 13.32 8.05 27.16
CA ASP A 204 13.76 6.66 27.25
C ASP A 204 14.38 6.19 25.92
N ASN A 205 15.58 6.70 25.66
CA ASN A 205 16.30 6.42 24.43
C ASN A 205 16.66 4.93 24.28
N VAL A 206 16.87 4.22 25.39
CA VAL A 206 17.23 2.79 25.37
C VAL A 206 16.04 1.97 24.85
N SER A 207 14.84 2.16 25.41
CA SER A 207 13.66 1.46 24.92
C SER A 207 13.29 1.86 23.49
N ALA A 208 13.51 3.12 23.11
CA ALA A 208 13.31 3.57 21.74
C ALA A 208 14.23 2.82 20.76
N LEU A 209 15.53 2.72 21.08
CA LEU A 209 16.50 1.99 20.26
C LEU A 209 16.17 0.49 20.17
N ILE A 210 15.83 -0.15 21.30
CA ILE A 210 15.45 -1.57 21.31
C ILE A 210 14.20 -1.81 20.45
N THR A 211 13.21 -0.91 20.52
CA THR A 211 11.97 -1.05 19.74
C THR A 211 12.22 -0.79 18.25
N GLY A 212 13.04 0.21 17.91
CA GLY A 212 13.47 0.49 16.53
C GLY A 212 14.25 -0.67 15.91
N GLU A 213 15.21 -1.24 16.64
CA GLU A 213 15.96 -2.42 16.19
C GLU A 213 15.06 -3.64 16.04
N PHE A 214 14.11 -3.85 16.97
CA PHE A 214 13.11 -4.90 16.85
C PHE A 214 12.29 -4.75 15.56
N TYR A 215 11.94 -3.52 15.19
CA TYR A 215 11.19 -3.24 13.97
C TYR A 215 11.97 -3.63 12.71
N SER A 216 13.26 -3.29 12.64
CA SER A 216 14.14 -3.56 11.49
C SER A 216 14.62 -5.01 11.36
N ARG A 217 14.14 -5.92 12.21
CA ARG A 217 14.38 -7.36 12.04
C ARG A 217 13.42 -7.92 10.99
N ASP A 218 13.34 -9.24 10.89
CA ASP A 218 12.51 -9.96 9.93
C ASP A 218 11.00 -9.94 10.27
N GLN A 219 10.50 -8.82 10.80
CA GLN A 219 9.08 -8.66 11.15
C GLN A 219 8.22 -8.42 9.92
N PHE A 220 8.76 -7.72 8.92
CA PHE A 220 8.07 -7.35 7.67
C PHE A 220 9.02 -7.58 6.48
N PRO A 221 9.24 -8.85 6.08
CA PRO A 221 10.20 -9.20 5.05
C PRO A 221 9.93 -8.46 3.73
N GLY A 222 10.99 -7.97 3.10
CA GLY A 222 10.92 -7.26 1.82
C GLY A 222 10.51 -5.78 1.90
N PHE A 223 10.11 -5.27 3.07
CA PHE A 223 9.82 -3.84 3.26
C PHE A 223 11.04 -3.08 3.77
N GLY A 224 11.36 -1.96 3.11
CA GLY A 224 12.46 -1.07 3.50
C GLY A 224 12.11 -0.11 4.65
N ARG A 225 10.83 0.23 4.84
CA ARG A 225 10.38 1.18 5.88
C ARG A 225 10.92 0.91 7.29
N PRO A 226 10.97 -0.33 7.81
CA PRO A 226 11.53 -0.60 9.12
C PRO A 226 12.98 -0.12 9.29
N PHE A 227 13.79 -0.25 8.24
CA PHE A 227 15.19 0.18 8.24
C PHE A 227 15.34 1.70 8.11
N VAL A 228 14.47 2.35 7.31
CA VAL A 228 14.40 3.82 7.23
C VAL A 228 14.03 4.40 8.59
N PHE A 229 12.97 3.90 9.21
CA PHE A 229 12.54 4.39 10.51
C PHE A 229 13.62 4.18 11.58
N ASN A 230 14.25 3.00 11.63
CA ASN A 230 15.35 2.76 12.55
C ASN A 230 16.52 3.73 12.32
N ALA A 231 16.84 4.07 11.07
CA ALA A 231 17.83 5.09 10.75
C ALA A 231 17.44 6.47 11.29
N GLU A 232 16.18 6.88 11.17
CA GLU A 232 15.69 8.13 11.75
C GLU A 232 15.86 8.16 13.28
N ILE A 233 15.51 7.07 13.97
CA ILE A 233 15.63 6.97 15.43
C ILE A 233 17.09 7.04 15.86
N LEU A 234 17.98 6.28 15.20
CA LEU A 234 19.42 6.33 15.43
C LEU A 234 19.99 7.75 15.24
N LYS A 235 19.59 8.45 14.17
CA LYS A 235 20.00 9.84 13.90
C LYS A 235 19.52 10.78 15.00
N ARG A 236 18.26 10.67 15.45
CA ARG A 236 17.68 11.51 16.51
C ARG A 236 18.42 11.39 17.85
N VAL A 237 18.94 10.21 18.18
CA VAL A 237 19.72 9.98 19.42
C VAL A 237 21.23 10.18 19.24
N GLY A 238 21.67 10.71 18.09
CA GLY A 238 23.08 11.05 17.81
C GLY A 238 23.96 9.89 17.34
N ARG A 239 23.39 8.72 17.01
CA ARG A 239 24.12 7.54 16.49
C ARG A 239 24.23 7.59 14.96
N THR A 240 24.84 8.66 14.44
CA THR A 240 24.83 8.98 13.00
C THR A 240 25.44 7.90 12.09
N SER A 241 26.52 7.24 12.49
CA SER A 241 27.14 6.18 11.67
C SER A 241 26.20 4.98 11.49
N GLU A 242 25.55 4.55 12.57
CA GLU A 242 24.60 3.44 12.54
C GLU A 242 23.32 3.82 11.80
N ALA A 243 22.89 5.08 11.90
CA ALA A 243 21.78 5.60 11.09
C ALA A 243 22.09 5.45 9.59
N LYS A 244 23.30 5.83 9.15
CA LYS A 244 23.73 5.67 7.76
C LYS A 244 23.72 4.21 7.32
N ASP A 245 24.24 3.32 8.15
CA ASP A 245 24.27 1.89 7.83
C ASP A 245 22.85 1.30 7.74
N SER A 246 21.94 1.67 8.64
CA SER A 246 20.53 1.27 8.60
C SER A 246 19.84 1.77 7.33
N ALA A 247 20.05 3.03 6.95
CA ALA A 247 19.48 3.59 5.71
C ALA A 247 20.02 2.90 4.45
N ARG A 248 21.31 2.56 4.42
CA ARG A 248 21.91 1.78 3.31
C ARG A 248 21.33 0.37 3.21
N VAL A 249 20.95 -0.24 4.33
CA VAL A 249 20.22 -1.51 4.31
C VAL A 249 18.80 -1.31 3.76
N ALA A 250 18.12 -0.22 4.13
CA ALA A 250 16.81 0.11 3.59
C ALA A 250 16.81 0.20 2.05
N LEU A 251 17.81 0.87 1.48
CA LEU A 251 17.95 1.08 0.03
C LEU A 251 18.35 -0.19 -0.75
N LYS A 252 18.60 -1.32 -0.08
CA LYS A 252 18.70 -2.65 -0.71
C LYS A 252 17.34 -3.34 -0.86
N SER A 253 16.31 -2.82 -0.20
CA SER A 253 14.91 -3.24 -0.40
C SER A 253 14.33 -2.48 -1.59
N PRO A 254 13.23 -2.96 -2.21
CA PRO A 254 12.59 -2.21 -3.28
C PRO A 254 12.16 -0.82 -2.81
N TRP A 255 12.49 0.22 -3.57
CA TRP A 255 12.36 1.61 -3.14
C TRP A 255 10.91 2.04 -2.90
N TRP A 256 9.98 1.38 -3.58
CA TRP A 256 8.54 1.53 -3.36
C TRP A 256 8.03 0.95 -2.03
N THR A 257 8.89 0.41 -1.18
CA THR A 257 8.56 -0.09 0.17
C THR A 257 9.17 0.72 1.31
N LEU A 258 9.83 1.84 1.01
CA LEU A 258 10.57 2.66 1.98
C LEU A 258 9.65 3.42 2.94
N GLY A 259 8.38 3.63 2.57
CA GLY A 259 7.45 4.50 3.31
C GLY A 259 7.97 5.94 3.41
N CYS A 260 8.78 6.37 2.44
CA CYS A 260 9.23 7.74 2.24
C CYS A 260 9.71 7.87 0.79
N SER A 261 10.09 9.07 0.36
CA SER A 261 10.77 9.25 -0.92
C SER A 261 12.16 8.58 -0.92
N TYR A 262 12.67 8.24 -2.10
CA TYR A 262 14.04 7.72 -2.23
C TYR A 262 15.05 8.74 -1.71
N GLU A 263 14.86 10.03 -2.02
CA GLU A 263 15.76 11.12 -1.67
C GLU A 263 15.92 11.24 -0.15
N GLU A 264 14.83 11.12 0.62
CA GLU A 264 14.88 11.13 2.09
C GLU A 264 15.71 9.96 2.65
N ALA A 265 15.56 8.76 2.09
CA ALA A 265 16.35 7.59 2.49
C ALA A 265 17.83 7.70 2.06
N ALA A 266 18.08 8.22 0.85
CA ALA A 266 19.42 8.45 0.32
C ALA A 266 20.18 9.50 1.14
N GLU A 267 19.52 10.58 1.56
CA GLU A 267 20.11 11.59 2.45
C GLU A 267 20.54 10.97 3.79
N LEU A 268 19.70 10.10 4.38
CA LEU A 268 20.06 9.36 5.59
C LEU A 268 21.24 8.41 5.37
N ALA A 269 21.34 7.77 4.20
CA ALA A 269 22.43 6.89 3.81
C ALA A 269 23.75 7.64 3.50
N GLY A 270 23.65 8.95 3.25
CA GLY A 270 24.74 9.77 2.71
C GLY A 270 25.10 9.35 1.28
N TRP A 271 24.09 9.02 0.48
CA TRP A 271 24.19 8.78 -0.95
C TRP A 271 23.60 9.98 -1.71
N GLU A 272 24.12 10.25 -2.89
CA GLU A 272 23.52 11.19 -3.83
C GLU A 272 22.83 10.38 -4.93
N ASP A 273 22.79 10.90 -6.15
CA ASP A 273 22.09 10.30 -7.27
C ASP A 273 22.85 9.11 -7.88
N GLU A 274 24.01 8.71 -7.34
CA GLU A 274 24.83 7.66 -7.96
C GLU A 274 24.13 6.31 -8.05
N GLN A 275 23.24 5.98 -7.11
CA GLN A 275 22.45 4.75 -7.22
C GLN A 275 21.36 4.85 -8.28
N ILE A 276 20.75 6.02 -8.46
CA ILE A 276 19.78 6.24 -9.54
C ILE A 276 20.49 6.03 -10.88
N GLU A 277 21.65 6.66 -11.06
CA GLU A 277 22.43 6.52 -12.30
C GLU A 277 22.91 5.08 -12.52
N PHE A 278 23.32 4.38 -11.46
CA PHE A 278 23.64 2.95 -11.55
C PHE A 278 22.45 2.11 -12.01
N ILE A 279 21.25 2.32 -11.44
CA ILE A 279 20.05 1.60 -11.85
C ILE A 279 19.66 1.96 -13.30
N ARG A 280 19.77 3.24 -13.69
CA ARG A 280 19.55 3.69 -15.08
C ARG A 280 20.50 3.01 -16.05
N GLU A 281 21.78 2.83 -15.69
CA GLU A 281 22.73 2.06 -16.49
C GLU A 281 22.32 0.59 -16.59
N LYS A 282 21.88 -0.02 -15.48
CA LYS A 282 21.52 -1.45 -15.43
C LYS A 282 20.31 -1.84 -16.27
N VAL A 283 19.37 -0.93 -16.50
CA VAL A 283 18.22 -1.19 -17.39
C VAL A 283 18.56 -1.05 -18.88
N THR A 284 19.75 -0.56 -19.24
CA THR A 284 20.20 -0.48 -20.65
C THR A 284 20.59 -1.85 -21.23
N GLU A 285 20.62 -1.97 -22.56
CA GLU A 285 21.13 -3.16 -23.24
C GLU A 285 22.61 -3.45 -22.91
N GLU A 286 23.42 -2.39 -22.79
CA GLU A 286 24.81 -2.52 -22.36
C GLU A 286 24.92 -3.09 -20.94
N GLY A 287 24.13 -2.56 -20.01
CA GLY A 287 24.07 -3.03 -18.62
C GLY A 287 23.63 -4.49 -18.53
N LYS A 288 22.57 -4.86 -19.23
CA LYS A 288 22.09 -6.25 -19.33
C LYS A 288 23.14 -7.20 -19.90
N ARG A 289 23.83 -6.80 -20.97
CA ARG A 289 24.93 -7.59 -21.56
C ARG A 289 26.12 -7.74 -20.62
N GLU A 290 26.42 -6.72 -19.82
CA GLU A 290 27.49 -6.78 -18.81
C GLU A 290 27.16 -7.82 -17.73
N ASP A 291 25.92 -7.83 -17.23
CA ASP A 291 25.43 -8.79 -16.24
C ASP A 291 25.47 -10.23 -16.76
N LEU A 292 25.07 -10.46 -18.02
CA LEU A 292 25.20 -11.76 -18.67
C LEU A 292 26.67 -12.22 -18.77
N LYS A 293 27.59 -11.32 -19.13
CA LYS A 293 29.04 -11.62 -19.17
C LYS A 293 29.61 -11.97 -17.80
N LYS A 294 29.03 -11.40 -16.73
CA LYS A 294 29.37 -11.73 -15.33
C LYS A 294 28.78 -13.07 -14.88
N GLY A 295 28.05 -13.78 -15.75
CA GLY A 295 27.54 -15.13 -15.51
C GLY A 295 26.16 -15.19 -14.87
N LYS A 296 25.43 -14.06 -14.83
CA LYS A 296 24.05 -14.02 -14.33
C LYS A 296 23.10 -14.72 -15.31
N ALA A 297 22.16 -15.48 -14.77
CA ALA A 297 21.17 -16.19 -15.59
C ALA A 297 20.28 -15.19 -16.36
N PRO A 298 19.92 -15.44 -17.62
CA PRO A 298 19.07 -14.55 -18.41
C PRO A 298 17.76 -14.17 -17.71
N GLU A 299 17.11 -15.15 -17.07
CA GLU A 299 15.86 -14.96 -16.34
C GLU A 299 16.06 -14.00 -15.15
N GLN A 300 17.19 -14.08 -14.46
CA GLN A 300 17.50 -13.17 -13.36
C GLN A 300 17.82 -11.74 -13.87
N VAL A 301 18.43 -11.60 -15.06
CA VAL A 301 18.70 -10.29 -15.65
C VAL A 301 17.40 -9.55 -15.94
N VAL A 302 16.42 -10.23 -16.52
CA VAL A 302 15.12 -9.60 -16.83
C VAL A 302 14.27 -9.34 -15.58
N LEU A 303 14.37 -10.19 -14.55
CA LEU A 303 13.71 -9.92 -13.26
C LEU A 303 14.32 -8.72 -12.54
N ASP A 304 15.64 -8.56 -12.60
CA ASP A 304 16.31 -7.39 -12.03
C ASP A 304 15.97 -6.11 -12.81
N GLU A 305 15.85 -6.19 -14.14
CA GLU A 305 15.33 -5.08 -14.96
C GLU A 305 13.92 -4.67 -14.49
N ALA A 306 13.01 -5.62 -14.25
CA ALA A 306 11.68 -5.32 -13.72
C ALA A 306 11.73 -4.63 -12.35
N ALA A 307 12.59 -5.10 -11.43
CA ALA A 307 12.78 -4.48 -10.11
C ALA A 307 13.32 -3.06 -10.23
N PHE A 308 14.32 -2.85 -11.08
CA PHE A 308 14.91 -1.55 -11.35
C PHE A 308 13.93 -0.55 -11.97
N LEU A 309 13.08 -1.00 -12.90
CA LEU A 309 12.04 -0.16 -13.48
C LEU A 309 11.00 0.28 -12.44
N MET A 310 10.63 -0.62 -11.52
CA MET A 310 9.76 -0.29 -10.39
C MET A 310 10.39 0.75 -9.46
N ASP A 311 11.68 0.62 -9.17
CA ASP A 311 12.42 1.55 -8.32
C ASP A 311 12.56 2.93 -8.97
N LEU A 312 12.84 3.00 -10.28
CA LEU A 312 12.88 4.27 -11.02
C LEU A 312 11.49 4.94 -11.10
N ALA A 313 10.44 4.17 -11.36
CA ALA A 313 9.08 4.69 -11.38
C ALA A 313 8.62 5.22 -10.02
N CYS A 314 9.13 4.64 -8.93
CA CYS A 314 8.93 5.13 -7.57
C CYS A 314 9.53 6.53 -7.36
N VAL A 315 10.77 6.74 -7.84
CA VAL A 315 11.45 8.04 -7.80
C VAL A 315 10.66 9.08 -8.58
N ASP A 316 10.31 8.77 -9.82
CA ASP A 316 9.59 9.70 -10.70
C ASP A 316 8.12 9.92 -10.26
N GLY A 317 7.56 8.97 -9.49
CA GLY A 317 6.15 8.94 -9.11
C GLY A 317 5.22 8.74 -10.30
N ASN A 318 5.69 8.02 -11.33
CA ASN A 318 4.97 7.75 -12.56
C ASN A 318 5.09 6.27 -12.94
N TRP A 319 4.01 5.54 -12.74
CA TRP A 319 3.96 4.08 -12.94
C TRP A 319 3.56 3.69 -14.37
N ASP A 320 2.71 4.47 -15.03
CA ASP A 320 2.07 4.09 -16.30
C ASP A 320 3.09 3.84 -17.42
N ASP A 321 4.20 4.60 -17.43
CA ASP A 321 5.21 4.55 -18.49
C ASP A 321 6.05 3.25 -18.46
N VAL A 322 6.10 2.56 -17.32
CA VAL A 322 6.92 1.36 -17.14
C VAL A 322 6.12 0.05 -17.14
N VAL A 323 4.80 0.10 -17.03
CA VAL A 323 3.92 -1.09 -16.89
C VAL A 323 4.16 -2.12 -17.98
N ASP A 324 4.21 -1.69 -19.25
CA ASP A 324 4.30 -2.61 -20.38
C ASP A 324 5.65 -3.34 -20.41
N ARG A 325 6.75 -2.63 -20.14
CA ARG A 325 8.09 -3.25 -20.08
C ARG A 325 8.21 -4.17 -18.88
N ILE A 326 7.70 -3.78 -17.70
CA ILE A 326 7.72 -4.64 -16.51
C ILE A 326 6.96 -5.94 -16.80
N ALA A 327 5.77 -5.87 -17.40
CA ALA A 327 5.01 -7.05 -17.77
C ALA A 327 5.78 -7.95 -18.76
N GLU A 328 6.47 -7.34 -19.73
CA GLU A 328 7.32 -8.07 -20.67
C GLU A 328 8.49 -8.78 -19.97
N CYS A 329 9.18 -8.13 -19.04
CA CYS A 329 10.24 -8.74 -18.24
C CYS A 329 9.76 -9.99 -17.48
N TYR A 330 8.58 -9.93 -16.84
CA TYR A 330 8.00 -11.11 -16.18
C TYR A 330 7.63 -12.22 -17.18
N ARG A 331 7.16 -11.87 -18.38
CA ARG A 331 6.88 -12.84 -19.43
C ARG A 331 8.16 -13.52 -19.93
N GLU A 332 9.22 -12.74 -20.18
CA GLU A 332 10.55 -13.23 -20.55
C GLU A 332 11.15 -14.17 -19.48
N ALA A 333 10.83 -13.92 -18.20
CA ALA A 333 11.21 -14.77 -17.07
C ALA A 333 10.35 -16.04 -16.91
N GLY A 334 9.35 -16.26 -17.79
CA GLY A 334 8.42 -17.40 -17.70
C GLY A 334 7.33 -17.26 -16.62
N LEU A 335 7.06 -16.04 -16.16
CA LEU A 335 6.05 -15.71 -15.16
C LEU A 335 4.82 -15.05 -15.83
N ASP A 336 4.21 -15.78 -16.77
CA ASP A 336 3.09 -15.29 -17.60
C ASP A 336 1.89 -14.76 -16.78
N ASP A 337 1.57 -15.42 -15.67
CA ASP A 337 0.48 -15.02 -14.78
C ASP A 337 0.75 -13.65 -14.12
N VAL A 338 2.00 -13.41 -13.72
CA VAL A 338 2.45 -12.11 -13.17
C VAL A 338 2.37 -11.04 -14.26
N ALA A 339 2.86 -11.36 -15.45
CA ALA A 339 2.84 -10.47 -16.60
C ALA A 339 1.41 -10.06 -16.99
N LYS A 340 0.48 -11.02 -17.01
CA LYS A 340 -0.95 -10.78 -17.29
C LYS A 340 -1.57 -9.87 -16.24
N PHE A 341 -1.27 -10.10 -14.96
CA PHE A 341 -1.75 -9.26 -13.86
C PHE A 341 -1.24 -7.82 -13.97
N ILE A 342 0.06 -7.64 -14.24
CA ILE A 342 0.69 -6.32 -14.36
C ILE A 342 0.16 -5.56 -15.57
N ALA A 343 0.02 -6.21 -16.71
CA ALA A 343 -0.47 -5.60 -17.95
C ALA A 343 -1.99 -5.36 -17.97
N TYR A 344 -2.74 -5.80 -16.95
CA TYR A 344 -4.19 -5.64 -16.93
C TYR A 344 -4.58 -4.16 -16.91
N ARG A 345 -5.47 -3.77 -17.82
CA ARG A 345 -6.09 -2.45 -17.90
C ARG A 345 -7.59 -2.62 -18.07
N GLU A 346 -8.37 -1.91 -17.25
CA GLU A 346 -9.84 -1.85 -17.34
C GLU A 346 -10.31 -0.96 -18.50
#